data_AF-A0AAJ3LSR0-F1
#
_entry.id   AF-A0AAJ3LSR0-F1
#
_cell.length_a   1.000
_cell.length_b   1.000
_cell.length_c   1.000
_cell.angle_alpha   90.00
_cell.angle_beta   90.00
_cell.angle_gamma   90.00
#
_symmetry.space_group_name_H-M   'P 1'
#
loop_
_entity.id
_entity.type
_entity.pdbx_description
1 polymer ?
#
loop_
_entity_poly.entity_id
_entity_poly.type
_entity_poly.pdbx_seq_one_letter_code
_entity_poly.pdbx_strand_id
1 'polypeptide(L)'
;MKLKKIAILSLSLIYSMNAFSIAKTITEGDFISPENTYLNDNPINSTSLSSSPMKNEITRPILDEFVSDFYIYHMNSYHHSPSDNSEKTVEIIRITDEIIRKMDKEIRKIIPKENFDIEKTLITDNQFRDKSIDLDNTSGNFKEAVLGYLANFSSHTDTPILIPNSNEPVSFNKNKIDNLANTKNKILIQRHHRLPDSKLNELEKNILRGKGVSTPKETVLKLEDNFVKKITAIQNKQEEQDQERNRNDNLLDQKIHQTINKLNRHIGETNENKDTIDNKNNINKNRTKILSIEHMSNTNAVNSNTNKTNIKTNKDNININKNKIDENADAIDESRITIIKNTNNITENTLQINDIKENTINSVDINGVRLPLKNHLSHLYNQQSTGRSQFNALKENFEHFKSDTQNRFYKVEKRANQGIASVAAMSNLPFTDNATFSTAIGIGNYRNATALAWGMQYRINENIKVRASTAWNESNSWVSAGGVGISW
;
A
#
# COMPACT_ATOMS: atom_id res chain seq x y z
N MET A 1 -4.51 -36.37 -18.55
CA MET A 1 -5.84 -35.83 -18.21
C MET A 1 -5.74 -35.08 -16.87
N LYS A 2 -5.74 -33.74 -16.94
CA LYS A 2 -5.97 -32.72 -15.89
C LYS A 2 -5.39 -32.92 -14.47
N LEU A 3 -4.16 -32.43 -14.27
CA LEU A 3 -3.69 -31.86 -12.99
C LEU A 3 -3.85 -30.34 -13.06
N LYS A 4 -4.69 -29.77 -12.19
CA LYS A 4 -4.87 -28.32 -11.99
C LYS A 4 -4.36 -27.97 -10.59
N LYS A 5 -3.35 -27.10 -10.52
CA LYS A 5 -3.07 -26.05 -9.51
C LYS A 5 -1.56 -25.84 -9.36
N ILE A 6 -1.00 -25.10 -10.31
CA ILE A 6 0.25 -24.35 -10.15
C ILE A 6 -0.09 -22.93 -10.60
N ALA A 7 -0.10 -22.00 -9.65
CA ALA A 7 -0.20 -20.56 -9.92
C ALA A 7 1.20 -19.98 -9.83
N ILE A 8 1.78 -19.67 -10.99
CA ILE A 8 2.98 -18.84 -11.16
C ILE A 8 2.48 -17.41 -11.38
N LEU A 9 3.07 -16.45 -10.67
CA LEU A 9 3.29 -15.11 -11.23
C LEU A 9 4.42 -14.44 -10.46
N SER A 10 5.63 -14.68 -10.96
CA SER A 10 6.74 -13.74 -10.94
C SER A 10 6.37 -12.53 -11.80
N LEU A 11 6.60 -11.32 -11.29
CA LEU A 11 6.80 -10.17 -12.18
C LEU A 11 7.92 -9.29 -11.63
N SER A 12 8.95 -9.18 -12.47
CA SER A 12 10.23 -8.54 -12.29
C SER A 12 10.14 -7.03 -12.41
N LEU A 13 11.08 -6.41 -11.69
CA LEU A 13 11.49 -5.02 -11.73
C LEU A 13 12.21 -4.68 -13.06
N ILE A 14 12.14 -3.41 -13.45
CA ILE A 14 13.00 -2.63 -14.37
C ILE A 14 12.53 -2.44 -15.83
N TYR A 15 12.26 -1.17 -16.14
CA TYR A 15 12.53 -0.32 -17.33
C TYR A 15 11.38 0.72 -17.39
N SER A 16 11.55 2.04 -17.42
CA SER A 16 12.55 2.88 -18.08
C SER A 16 12.43 4.34 -17.57
N MET A 17 13.53 5.09 -17.64
CA MET A 17 13.58 6.55 -17.56
C MET A 17 13.28 7.17 -18.93
N ASN A 18 12.54 8.28 -18.99
CA ASN A 18 13.01 9.59 -19.48
C ASN A 18 11.89 10.54 -19.97
N ALA A 19 12.15 11.81 -19.70
CA ALA A 19 11.86 13.00 -20.52
C ALA A 19 10.43 13.59 -20.53
N PHE A 20 10.29 14.62 -19.68
CA PHE A 20 9.77 15.97 -19.98
C PHE A 20 9.39 16.34 -21.43
N SER A 21 8.25 17.02 -21.57
CA SER A 21 8.15 18.29 -22.32
C SER A 21 6.84 19.04 -21.99
N ILE A 22 6.93 20.26 -21.43
CA ILE A 22 6.80 21.60 -22.10
C ILE A 22 5.32 21.95 -22.33
N ALA A 23 4.76 23.07 -21.88
CA ALA A 23 5.16 24.46 -22.17
C ALA A 23 4.45 25.43 -21.19
N LYS A 24 5.14 26.44 -20.63
CA LYS A 24 5.24 27.84 -21.15
C LYS A 24 4.31 28.76 -20.32
N THR A 25 4.73 29.88 -19.72
CA THR A 25 5.60 30.99 -20.18
C THR A 25 5.94 31.86 -18.95
N ILE A 26 7.23 32.18 -18.68
CA ILE A 26 7.94 33.48 -18.96
C ILE A 26 7.69 34.53 -17.87
N THR A 27 8.67 35.17 -17.20
CA THR A 27 10.14 35.39 -17.34
C THR A 27 10.67 35.87 -15.97
N GLU A 28 11.78 35.38 -15.41
CA GLU A 28 13.18 35.84 -15.61
C GLU A 28 13.33 37.38 -15.53
N GLY A 29 14.24 37.97 -14.77
CA GLY A 29 15.41 37.53 -14.00
C GLY A 29 15.98 38.82 -13.39
N ASP A 30 17.09 38.89 -12.68
CA ASP A 30 18.06 37.94 -12.15
C ASP A 30 18.93 38.77 -11.20
N PHE A 31 19.58 38.16 -10.21
CA PHE A 31 21.04 38.04 -10.21
C PHE A 31 21.55 37.33 -8.94
N ILE A 32 22.19 36.21 -9.24
CA ILE A 32 23.28 35.48 -8.55
C ILE A 32 24.50 36.44 -8.53
N SER A 33 25.46 36.52 -7.59
CA SER A 33 26.13 35.58 -6.68
C SER A 33 27.01 36.37 -5.67
N PRO A 34 27.73 35.69 -4.74
CA PRO A 34 28.43 36.29 -3.60
C PRO A 34 29.93 36.57 -3.83
N GLU A 35 30.53 37.15 -2.77
CA GLU A 35 31.95 37.22 -2.36
C GLU A 35 32.87 38.36 -2.86
N ASN A 36 33.22 39.19 -1.86
CA ASN A 36 34.57 39.55 -1.37
C ASN A 36 35.49 40.57 -2.10
N THR A 37 35.79 41.61 -1.28
CA THR A 37 37.09 42.24 -0.96
C THR A 37 37.74 43.33 -1.84
N TYR A 38 37.88 44.50 -1.17
CA TYR A 38 38.95 45.52 -1.16
C TYR A 38 39.64 45.95 -2.46
N LEU A 39 39.52 47.24 -2.81
CA LEU A 39 40.60 48.24 -2.71
C LEU A 39 40.14 49.65 -3.12
N ASN A 40 40.66 50.59 -2.34
CA ASN A 40 40.86 52.03 -2.53
C ASN A 40 40.78 52.62 -3.96
N ASP A 41 40.11 53.77 -4.12
CA ASP A 41 40.75 55.06 -4.45
C ASP A 41 39.70 56.14 -4.83
N ASN A 42 39.81 57.30 -4.17
CA ASN A 42 39.29 58.62 -4.60
C ASN A 42 40.06 59.07 -5.89
N PRO A 43 39.67 60.11 -6.69
CA PRO A 43 38.96 61.34 -6.26
C PRO A 43 38.06 62.06 -7.34
N ILE A 44 37.53 63.25 -6.96
CA ILE A 44 37.23 64.48 -7.74
C ILE A 44 35.79 64.77 -8.28
N ASN A 45 35.22 65.83 -7.67
CA ASN A 45 34.35 66.96 -8.12
C ASN A 45 33.10 66.76 -9.00
N SER A 46 31.95 67.29 -8.56
CA SER A 46 31.61 68.73 -8.73
C SER A 46 30.26 69.14 -8.13
N THR A 47 30.33 70.24 -7.38
CA THR A 47 29.35 71.31 -7.06
C THR A 47 27.93 71.30 -7.66
N SER A 48 26.93 71.63 -6.83
CA SER A 48 26.22 72.92 -6.95
C SER A 48 25.46 73.33 -5.69
N LEU A 49 25.72 74.57 -5.30
CA LEU A 49 25.12 75.40 -4.26
C LEU A 49 23.75 75.94 -4.72
N SER A 50 22.72 75.90 -3.86
CA SER A 50 21.60 76.86 -3.97
C SER A 50 20.89 77.05 -2.63
N SER A 51 21.04 78.26 -2.11
CA SER A 51 20.39 78.85 -0.94
C SER A 51 18.91 79.19 -1.19
N SER A 52 18.07 78.94 -0.17
CA SER A 52 16.86 79.65 0.34
C SER A 52 15.91 80.41 -0.62
N PRO A 53 14.58 80.39 -0.37
CA PRO A 53 14.03 81.34 0.62
C PRO A 53 12.85 80.85 1.49
N MET A 54 12.75 81.48 2.66
CA MET A 54 11.60 81.50 3.57
C MET A 54 10.28 81.86 2.86
N LYS A 55 9.16 81.27 3.29
CA LYS A 55 7.82 81.83 3.13
C LYS A 55 6.96 81.62 4.39
N ASN A 56 6.78 82.73 5.10
CA ASN A 56 5.60 83.22 5.83
C ASN A 56 4.65 82.24 6.51
N GLU A 57 4.63 82.33 7.84
CA GLU A 57 3.41 82.23 8.63
C GLU A 57 2.40 83.32 8.20
N ILE A 58 1.15 82.92 7.95
CA ILE A 58 -0.03 83.76 8.16
C ILE A 58 -1.01 82.95 9.02
N THR A 59 -1.33 83.55 10.15
CA THR A 59 -2.32 83.19 11.15
C THR A 59 -3.75 83.18 10.59
N ARG A 60 -4.45 82.05 10.80
CA ARG A 60 -5.87 81.77 11.16
C ARG A 60 -7.02 82.70 10.65
N PRO A 61 -8.23 82.13 10.58
CA PRO A 61 -9.18 82.55 11.60
C PRO A 61 -9.76 81.37 12.38
N ILE A 62 -9.75 81.58 13.70
CA ILE A 62 -10.57 80.91 14.70
C ILE A 62 -12.01 81.31 14.37
N LEU A 63 -12.78 80.37 13.82
CA LEU A 63 -14.23 80.39 13.95
C LEU A 63 -14.51 79.60 15.23
N ASP A 64 -14.94 80.36 16.23
CA ASP A 64 -15.55 79.85 17.44
C ASP A 64 -16.63 78.81 17.10
N GLU A 65 -16.49 77.65 17.73
CA GLU A 65 -17.55 76.82 18.30
C GLU A 65 -18.98 77.06 17.75
N PHE A 66 -19.28 76.55 16.55
CA PHE A 66 -20.65 76.16 16.25
C PHE A 66 -20.96 74.94 17.14
N VAL A 67 -21.76 75.13 18.18
CA VAL A 67 -22.34 74.00 18.93
C VAL A 67 -23.36 73.35 17.99
N SER A 68 -22.94 72.33 17.25
CA SER A 68 -23.86 71.48 16.52
C SER A 68 -24.36 70.37 17.43
N ASP A 69 -25.68 70.33 17.61
CA ASP A 69 -26.32 69.28 18.38
C ASP A 69 -26.72 68.14 17.43
N PHE A 70 -26.33 66.91 17.76
CA PHE A 70 -26.86 65.72 17.09
C PHE A 70 -28.10 65.24 17.83
N TYR A 71 -29.14 64.90 17.08
CA TYR A 71 -30.38 64.36 17.63
C TYR A 71 -30.66 62.97 17.07
N ILE A 72 -31.10 62.06 17.95
CA ILE A 72 -31.64 60.75 17.58
C ILE A 72 -33.16 60.87 17.42
N TYR A 73 -33.69 60.31 16.35
CA TYR A 73 -35.12 60.24 16.07
C TYR A 73 -35.55 58.78 15.95
N HIS A 74 -36.77 58.46 16.42
CA HIS A 74 -37.44 57.18 16.14
C HIS A 74 -38.78 57.43 15.47
N MET A 75 -39.08 56.69 14.40
CA MET A 75 -40.29 56.89 13.59
C MET A 75 -41.20 55.67 13.64
N ASN A 76 -42.50 55.89 13.88
CA ASN A 76 -43.46 54.82 14.20
C ASN A 76 -44.18 54.21 12.98
N SER A 77 -43.71 54.43 11.75
CA SER A 77 -44.37 53.89 10.55
C SER A 77 -43.40 53.31 9.51
N TYR A 78 -43.62 52.04 9.15
CA TYR A 78 -43.00 51.35 8.03
C TYR A 78 -43.62 51.89 6.73
N HIS A 79 -42.95 52.88 6.13
CA HIS A 79 -43.17 53.54 4.82
C HIS A 79 -43.43 55.04 4.99
N HIS A 80 -42.42 55.88 4.70
CA HIS A 80 -42.50 57.10 3.86
C HIS A 80 -41.14 57.85 3.85
N SER A 81 -40.94 58.67 2.81
CA SER A 81 -39.73 59.46 2.47
C SER A 81 -39.41 60.57 3.49
N PRO A 82 -38.15 61.08 3.61
CA PRO A 82 -37.66 61.82 4.79
C PRO A 82 -38.21 63.25 5.01
N SER A 83 -39.18 63.71 4.24
CA SER A 83 -39.54 65.13 4.18
C SER A 83 -40.87 65.52 4.82
N ASP A 84 -41.62 64.59 5.44
CA ASP A 84 -42.90 64.93 6.09
C ASP A 84 -42.83 64.87 7.63
N ASN A 85 -43.29 65.95 8.27
CA ASN A 85 -43.09 66.26 9.70
C ASN A 85 -44.30 65.96 10.59
N SER A 86 -45.31 65.25 10.08
CA SER A 86 -46.51 64.90 10.84
C SER A 86 -46.47 63.44 11.30
N GLU A 87 -46.52 63.23 12.63
CA GLU A 87 -46.43 61.95 13.37
C GLU A 87 -45.03 61.37 13.63
N LYS A 88 -44.07 62.25 13.96
CA LYS A 88 -42.85 61.84 14.67
C LYS A 88 -43.11 61.90 16.19
N THR A 89 -43.19 60.77 16.88
CA THR A 89 -42.92 60.76 18.32
C THR A 89 -41.41 60.93 18.48
N VAL A 90 -40.94 62.06 18.99
CA VAL A 90 -39.52 62.40 19.00
C VAL A 90 -38.96 62.28 20.41
N GLU A 91 -38.05 61.34 20.63
CA GLU A 91 -37.24 61.30 21.85
C GLU A 91 -35.86 61.91 21.56
N ILE A 92 -35.73 63.21 21.85
CA ILE A 92 -34.54 64.02 21.53
C ILE A 92 -33.40 63.64 22.50
N ILE A 93 -32.32 63.04 21.98
CA ILE A 93 -31.07 62.82 22.72
C ILE A 93 -29.97 63.67 22.07
N ARG A 94 -29.40 64.63 22.82
CA ARG A 94 -28.31 65.50 22.35
C ARG A 94 -26.95 64.84 22.53
N ILE A 95 -26.16 64.77 21.46
CA ILE A 95 -24.78 64.23 21.45
C ILE A 95 -23.82 65.31 20.92
N THR A 96 -22.58 65.35 21.43
CA THR A 96 -21.54 66.30 20.99
C THR A 96 -20.61 65.70 19.93
N ASP A 97 -19.92 66.55 19.15
CA ASP A 97 -18.91 66.14 18.17
C ASP A 97 -17.82 65.22 18.76
N GLU A 98 -17.38 65.48 19.99
CA GLU A 98 -16.36 64.66 20.65
C GLU A 98 -16.85 63.23 20.91
N ILE A 99 -18.12 63.08 21.33
CA ILE A 99 -18.72 61.76 21.55
C ILE A 99 -18.86 61.02 20.23
N ILE A 100 -19.27 61.70 19.15
CA ILE A 100 -19.36 61.10 17.81
C ILE A 100 -17.98 60.63 17.31
N ARG A 101 -16.91 61.42 17.48
CA ARG A 101 -15.54 61.01 17.10
C ARG A 101 -15.04 59.80 17.90
N LYS A 102 -15.28 59.80 19.22
CA LYS A 102 -14.90 58.66 20.08
C LYS A 102 -15.69 57.40 19.71
N MET A 103 -17.00 57.54 19.46
CA MET A 103 -17.86 56.44 19.01
C MET A 103 -17.38 55.86 17.69
N ASP A 104 -17.13 56.69 16.66
CA ASP A 104 -16.66 56.24 15.35
C ASP A 104 -15.34 55.44 15.47
N LYS A 105 -14.38 55.94 16.26
CA LYS A 105 -13.11 55.25 16.51
C LYS A 105 -13.29 53.89 17.18
N GLU A 106 -14.18 53.78 18.18
CA GLU A 106 -14.41 52.52 18.89
C GLU A 106 -15.19 51.51 18.04
N ILE A 107 -16.19 51.95 17.29
CA ILE A 107 -16.97 51.07 16.40
C ILE A 107 -16.09 50.50 15.29
N ARG A 108 -15.17 51.28 14.70
CA ARG A 108 -14.23 50.78 13.67
C ARG A 108 -13.29 49.69 14.14
N LYS A 109 -12.98 49.61 15.44
CA LYS A 109 -12.19 48.49 16.00
C LYS A 109 -12.98 47.18 15.97
N ILE A 110 -14.29 47.28 16.16
CA ILE A 110 -15.20 46.13 16.30
C ILE A 110 -15.73 45.68 14.92
N ILE A 111 -16.01 46.63 14.03
CA ILE A 111 -16.55 46.39 12.69
C ILE A 111 -15.62 47.06 11.65
N PRO A 112 -14.52 46.40 11.22
CA PRO A 112 -13.52 47.02 10.35
C PRO A 112 -13.93 47.10 8.88
N LYS A 113 -15.07 46.50 8.50
CA LYS A 113 -15.42 46.14 7.12
C LYS A 113 -16.82 46.61 6.69
N GLU A 114 -17.25 47.79 7.12
CA GLU A 114 -18.38 48.48 6.51
C GLU A 114 -17.99 49.86 5.98
N ASN A 115 -18.59 50.22 4.85
CA ASN A 115 -18.25 51.37 4.02
C ASN A 115 -18.79 52.70 4.58
N PHE A 116 -19.00 52.80 5.91
CA PHE A 116 -19.70 53.91 6.54
C PHE A 116 -18.82 54.60 7.59
N ASP A 117 -18.49 55.87 7.33
CA ASP A 117 -17.64 56.70 8.15
C ASP A 117 -18.52 57.72 8.88
N ILE A 118 -18.77 57.50 10.18
CA ILE A 118 -19.73 58.30 10.97
C ILE A 118 -19.21 59.71 11.11
N GLU A 119 -17.92 59.88 11.45
CA GLU A 119 -17.28 61.19 11.60
C GLU A 119 -17.31 61.96 10.26
N LYS A 120 -16.97 61.32 9.15
CA LYS A 120 -16.99 61.96 7.82
C LYS A 120 -18.39 62.38 7.40
N THR A 121 -19.39 61.53 7.63
CA THR A 121 -20.78 61.78 7.19
C THR A 121 -21.45 62.88 7.99
N LEU A 122 -21.22 62.90 9.31
CA LEU A 122 -21.88 63.83 10.23
C LEU A 122 -21.07 65.11 10.49
N ILE A 123 -19.74 65.02 10.57
CA ILE A 123 -18.87 66.12 11.03
C ILE A 123 -18.07 66.75 9.88
N THR A 124 -17.35 65.95 9.09
CA THR A 124 -16.27 66.47 8.23
C THR A 124 -16.73 66.95 6.85
N ASP A 125 -17.86 66.48 6.34
CA ASP A 125 -18.34 66.82 5.00
C ASP A 125 -19.18 68.13 5.01
N ASN A 126 -18.47 69.26 4.97
CA ASN A 126 -18.85 70.69 5.14
C ASN A 126 -19.88 71.27 4.11
N GLN A 127 -20.87 70.49 3.69
CA GLN A 127 -22.02 71.01 2.94
C GLN A 127 -23.14 71.30 3.94
N PHE A 128 -23.54 72.57 4.11
CA PHE A 128 -24.60 73.06 5.01
C PHE A 128 -26.00 72.48 4.67
N ARG A 129 -26.21 71.18 4.88
CA ARG A 129 -27.50 70.46 4.79
C ARG A 129 -27.58 69.46 5.94
N ASP A 130 -28.78 69.28 6.51
CA ASP A 130 -29.01 68.41 7.67
C ASP A 130 -28.76 66.93 7.32
N LYS A 131 -27.51 66.49 7.39
CA LYS A 131 -27.12 65.11 7.10
C LYS A 131 -27.57 64.18 8.21
N SER A 132 -28.12 63.04 7.81
CA SER A 132 -28.65 62.03 8.70
C SER A 132 -28.14 60.63 8.37
N ILE A 133 -27.93 59.82 9.40
CA ILE A 133 -27.59 58.40 9.31
C ILE A 133 -28.82 57.59 9.68
N ASP A 134 -29.24 56.72 8.77
CA ASP A 134 -30.32 55.75 8.97
C ASP A 134 -29.74 54.43 9.47
N LEU A 135 -29.89 54.16 10.78
CA LEU A 135 -29.27 53.01 11.42
C LEU A 135 -29.95 51.68 11.06
N ASP A 136 -31.17 51.70 10.52
CA ASP A 136 -31.86 50.47 10.11
C ASP A 136 -31.47 49.99 8.72
N ASN A 137 -30.88 50.86 7.91
CA ASN A 137 -30.44 50.54 6.55
C ASN A 137 -28.92 50.31 6.45
N THR A 138 -28.24 50.19 7.61
CA THR A 138 -26.83 49.78 7.71
C THR A 138 -26.74 48.25 7.79
N SER A 139 -25.70 47.65 7.20
CA SER A 139 -25.52 46.21 7.22
C SER A 139 -25.02 45.70 8.58
N GLY A 140 -25.13 44.39 8.81
CA GLY A 140 -24.55 43.72 9.97
C GLY A 140 -25.04 44.23 11.33
N ASN A 141 -24.18 44.10 12.34
CA ASN A 141 -24.48 44.48 13.73
C ASN A 141 -24.19 45.97 14.00
N PHE A 142 -24.15 46.81 12.95
CA PHE A 142 -23.75 48.22 13.06
C PHE A 142 -24.72 49.03 13.93
N LYS A 143 -26.03 48.86 13.73
CA LYS A 143 -27.09 49.46 14.57
C LYS A 143 -26.89 49.13 16.06
N GLU A 144 -26.63 47.87 16.35
CA GLU A 144 -26.44 47.36 17.72
C GLU A 144 -25.15 47.90 18.34
N ALA A 145 -24.08 48.02 17.56
CA ALA A 145 -22.82 48.60 18.00
C ALA A 145 -22.94 50.10 18.32
N VAL A 146 -23.65 50.87 17.48
CA VAL A 146 -23.91 52.30 17.69
C VAL A 146 -24.76 52.52 18.94
N LEU A 147 -25.91 51.85 19.04
CA LEU A 147 -26.81 52.00 20.19
C LEU A 147 -26.19 51.46 21.48
N GLY A 148 -25.46 50.33 21.41
CA GLY A 148 -24.75 49.75 22.54
C GLY A 148 -23.61 50.62 23.05
N TYR A 149 -22.88 51.30 22.16
CA TYR A 149 -21.87 52.28 22.58
C TYR A 149 -22.53 53.46 23.31
N LEU A 150 -23.59 54.03 22.77
CA LEU A 150 -24.28 55.17 23.37
C LEU A 150 -24.95 54.83 24.71
N ALA A 151 -25.54 53.63 24.83
CA ALA A 151 -26.11 53.14 26.09
C ALA A 151 -25.04 52.94 27.18
N ASN A 152 -23.89 52.35 26.83
CA ASN A 152 -22.77 52.18 27.75
C ASN A 152 -22.06 53.48 28.09
N PHE A 153 -21.95 54.40 27.13
CA PHE A 153 -21.44 55.74 27.37
C PHE A 153 -22.31 56.46 28.40
N SER A 154 -23.64 56.36 28.26
CA SER A 154 -24.61 56.91 29.21
C SER A 154 -24.46 56.39 30.64
N SER A 155 -24.11 55.11 30.86
CA SER A 155 -23.97 54.54 32.21
C SER A 155 -22.66 54.88 32.91
N HIS A 156 -21.67 55.43 32.21
CA HIS A 156 -20.38 55.81 32.79
C HIS A 156 -20.25 57.33 33.02
N THR A 157 -21.29 58.12 32.71
CA THR A 157 -21.33 59.57 32.87
C THR A 157 -22.50 59.99 33.77
N ASP A 158 -22.35 59.92 35.09
CA ASP A 158 -23.38 60.40 36.04
C ASP A 158 -23.36 61.93 36.24
N THR A 159 -22.58 62.67 35.46
CA THR A 159 -22.51 64.14 35.53
C THR A 159 -23.39 64.81 34.46
N PRO A 160 -24.29 65.74 34.82
CA PRO A 160 -25.03 66.52 33.83
C PRO A 160 -24.07 67.39 33.02
N ILE A 161 -24.10 67.27 31.69
CA ILE A 161 -23.32 68.13 30.79
C ILE A 161 -24.06 69.48 30.68
N LEU A 162 -23.54 70.51 31.35
CA LEU A 162 -23.99 71.89 31.18
C LEU A 162 -23.39 72.48 29.89
N ILE A 163 -24.23 72.98 28.99
CA ILE A 163 -23.81 73.73 27.80
C ILE A 163 -23.99 75.23 28.06
N PRO A 164 -23.05 76.10 27.63
CA PRO A 164 -23.23 77.55 27.72
C PRO A 164 -24.51 77.99 26.98
N ASN A 165 -25.36 78.77 27.65
CA ASN A 165 -26.56 79.43 27.12
C ASN A 165 -27.82 78.57 26.82
N SER A 166 -28.06 77.45 27.54
CA SER A 166 -29.40 76.85 27.61
C SER A 166 -29.77 76.39 29.03
N ASN A 167 -30.88 76.87 29.58
CA ASN A 167 -31.34 76.59 30.95
C ASN A 167 -32.08 75.23 31.13
N GLU A 168 -31.77 74.20 30.32
CA GLU A 168 -32.31 72.85 30.51
C GLU A 168 -31.20 71.79 30.52
N PRO A 169 -31.15 70.90 31.54
CA PRO A 169 -30.22 69.78 31.57
C PRO A 169 -30.65 68.70 30.56
N VAL A 170 -29.86 68.49 29.51
CA VAL A 170 -30.12 67.40 28.56
C VAL A 170 -29.50 66.11 29.11
N SER A 171 -30.33 65.22 29.68
CA SER A 171 -29.85 63.96 30.26
C SER A 171 -29.67 62.88 29.18
N PHE A 172 -28.44 62.39 29.04
CA PHE A 172 -28.14 61.13 28.37
C PHE A 172 -28.70 60.02 29.27
N ASN A 173 -29.88 59.50 28.96
CA ASN A 173 -30.59 58.54 29.81
C ASN A 173 -30.56 57.15 29.17
N LYS A 174 -29.79 56.24 29.77
CA LYS A 174 -29.63 54.85 29.32
C LYS A 174 -30.97 54.14 29.10
N ASN A 175 -31.94 54.36 30.00
CA ASN A 175 -33.26 53.73 29.87
C ASN A 175 -33.98 54.16 28.58
N LYS A 176 -33.73 55.39 28.09
CA LYS A 176 -34.29 55.86 26.81
C LYS A 176 -33.61 55.17 25.61
N ILE A 177 -32.29 55.02 25.65
CA ILE A 177 -31.52 54.34 24.58
C ILE A 177 -31.84 52.84 24.55
N ASP A 178 -31.98 52.19 25.71
CA ASP A 178 -32.37 50.78 25.81
C ASP A 178 -33.82 50.59 25.33
N ASN A 179 -34.73 51.53 25.60
CA ASN A 179 -36.09 51.51 25.03
C ASN A 179 -36.06 51.63 23.51
N LEU A 180 -35.25 52.54 22.96
CA LEU A 180 -35.03 52.72 21.51
C LEU A 180 -34.50 51.44 20.84
N ALA A 181 -33.49 50.79 21.44
CA ALA A 181 -32.92 49.53 20.92
C ALA A 181 -33.94 48.39 20.84
N ASN A 182 -34.93 48.39 21.73
CA ASN A 182 -36.00 47.39 21.77
C ASN A 182 -37.22 47.74 20.88
N THR A 183 -37.23 48.90 20.22
CA THR A 183 -38.31 49.25 19.28
C THR A 183 -38.05 48.68 17.88
N LYS A 184 -39.11 48.25 17.18
CA LYS A 184 -39.05 47.88 15.75
C LYS A 184 -39.04 49.11 14.80
N ASN A 185 -38.91 50.30 15.37
CA ASN A 185 -39.06 51.57 14.67
C ASN A 185 -37.75 51.98 13.99
N LYS A 186 -37.89 52.78 12.92
CA LYS A 186 -36.76 53.30 12.17
C LYS A 186 -35.99 54.35 12.99
N ILE A 187 -34.68 54.21 13.14
CA ILE A 187 -33.83 55.11 13.95
C ILE A 187 -32.89 55.94 13.07
N LEU A 188 -32.94 57.27 13.26
CA LEU A 188 -32.14 58.24 12.49
C LEU A 188 -31.28 59.10 13.43
N ILE A 189 -29.99 59.30 13.12
CA ILE A 189 -29.13 60.29 13.79
C ILE A 189 -28.90 61.46 12.83
N GLN A 190 -29.26 62.69 13.22
CA GLN A 190 -29.14 63.86 12.33
C GLN A 190 -28.47 65.05 13.03
N ARG A 191 -27.57 65.74 12.31
CA ARG A 191 -26.93 66.98 12.78
C ARG A 191 -27.85 68.17 12.57
N HIS A 192 -28.00 69.02 13.58
CA HIS A 192 -28.65 70.31 13.44
C HIS A 192 -27.66 71.42 13.81
N HIS A 193 -27.57 72.44 12.96
CA HIS A 193 -26.73 73.62 13.21
C HIS A 193 -27.59 74.73 13.80
N ARG A 194 -27.23 75.22 15.00
CA ARG A 194 -27.89 76.38 15.62
C ARG A 194 -27.01 77.62 15.43
N LEU A 195 -27.56 78.68 14.84
CA LEU A 195 -26.90 79.99 14.71
C LEU A 195 -26.94 80.72 16.07
N PRO A 196 -25.80 81.21 16.61
CA PRO A 196 -25.80 82.08 17.78
C PRO A 196 -26.18 83.52 17.39
N ASP A 197 -27.18 84.07 18.05
CA ASP A 197 -27.57 85.48 17.93
C ASP A 197 -26.44 86.42 18.39
N SER A 198 -26.23 87.45 17.57
CA SER A 198 -25.18 88.46 17.66
C SER A 198 -25.29 89.38 18.88
N LYS A 199 -24.19 89.53 19.64
CA LYS A 199 -23.88 90.77 20.38
C LYS A 199 -22.41 91.15 20.21
N LEU A 200 -22.05 91.53 18.98
CA LEU A 200 -20.86 92.33 18.69
C LEU A 200 -21.35 93.76 18.43
N ASN A 201 -21.58 94.52 19.49
CA ASN A 201 -22.05 95.89 19.39
C ASN A 201 -21.63 96.72 20.61
N GLU A 202 -20.33 96.84 20.86
CA GLU A 202 -19.82 97.87 21.78
C GLU A 202 -18.34 98.21 21.60
N LEU A 203 -17.86 98.39 20.36
CA LEU A 203 -16.54 99.01 20.15
C LEU A 203 -16.43 99.83 18.85
N GLU A 204 -17.53 100.46 18.41
CA GLU A 204 -17.47 101.40 17.27
C GLU A 204 -18.40 102.61 17.44
N LYS A 205 -18.51 103.10 18.68
CA LYS A 205 -18.93 104.48 18.95
C LYS A 205 -18.12 105.00 20.11
N ASN A 206 -17.06 105.75 19.81
CA ASN A 206 -16.77 107.05 20.45
C ASN A 206 -15.34 107.56 20.19
N ILE A 207 -14.92 107.75 18.93
CA ILE A 207 -13.98 108.84 18.60
C ILE A 207 -14.31 109.40 17.21
N LEU A 208 -15.23 110.37 17.15
CA LEU A 208 -15.19 111.53 16.23
C LEU A 208 -16.45 112.42 16.43
N ARG A 209 -16.38 113.32 17.41
CA ARG A 209 -17.09 114.61 17.39
C ARG A 209 -16.19 115.69 18.02
N GLY A 210 -15.58 116.51 17.15
CA GLY A 210 -15.33 117.93 17.47
C GLY A 210 -16.67 118.68 17.49
N LYS A 211 -16.81 119.94 17.91
CA LYS A 211 -15.91 121.11 18.06
C LYS A 211 -16.67 122.19 18.87
N GLY A 212 -15.92 123.16 19.41
CA GLY A 212 -16.38 124.53 19.79
C GLY A 212 -16.40 124.76 21.29
N VAL A 213 -15.81 125.81 21.89
CA VAL A 213 -15.71 127.23 21.46
C VAL A 213 -14.52 127.98 22.15
N SER A 214 -13.81 128.81 21.36
CA SER A 214 -13.13 130.12 21.59
C SER A 214 -12.14 130.45 22.76
N THR A 215 -10.84 130.65 22.38
CA THR A 215 -9.85 131.77 22.61
C THR A 215 -9.65 132.47 23.98
N PRO A 216 -8.51 133.22 24.24
CA PRO A 216 -7.18 133.28 23.61
C PRO A 216 -5.93 133.28 24.57
N LYS A 217 -4.77 133.01 23.93
CA LYS A 217 -3.39 133.54 24.12
C LYS A 217 -2.80 133.75 25.53
N GLU A 218 -1.90 132.83 25.90
CA GLU A 218 -0.44 133.04 26.04
C GLU A 218 0.16 131.68 26.48
N THR A 219 1.46 131.44 26.24
CA THR A 219 2.24 130.23 26.66
C THR A 219 2.33 129.08 25.63
N VAL A 220 3.10 129.24 24.54
CA VAL A 220 3.38 128.13 23.58
C VAL A 220 4.86 127.69 23.50
N LEU A 221 5.83 128.37 24.14
CA LEU A 221 7.26 128.05 23.92
C LEU A 221 7.92 127.06 24.92
N LYS A 222 7.18 126.32 25.76
CA LYS A 222 7.75 125.32 26.70
C LYS A 222 7.27 123.87 26.50
N LEU A 223 6.42 123.61 25.51
CA LEU A 223 5.83 122.28 25.29
C LEU A 223 6.61 121.39 24.30
N GLU A 224 7.45 121.94 23.42
CA GLU A 224 8.20 121.16 22.41
C GLU A 224 9.34 120.31 23.00
N ASP A 225 10.17 120.86 23.90
CA ASP A 225 11.32 120.13 24.48
C ASP A 225 10.91 118.91 25.33
N ASN A 226 9.77 118.99 26.01
CA ASN A 226 9.27 117.93 26.87
C ASN A 226 8.63 116.78 26.05
N PHE A 227 8.11 117.11 24.87
CA PHE A 227 7.59 116.14 23.91
C PHE A 227 8.72 115.38 23.21
N VAL A 228 9.76 116.09 22.76
CA VAL A 228 10.96 115.48 22.13
C VAL A 228 11.67 114.54 23.11
N LYS A 229 11.89 114.97 24.37
CA LYS A 229 12.48 114.10 25.41
C LYS A 229 11.68 112.83 25.68
N LYS A 230 10.34 112.90 25.66
CA LYS A 230 9.48 111.71 25.79
C LYS A 230 9.58 110.78 24.58
N ILE A 231 9.66 111.31 23.36
CA ILE A 231 9.83 110.50 22.15
C ILE A 231 11.18 109.79 22.14
N THR A 232 12.27 110.47 22.50
CA THR A 232 13.61 109.84 22.60
C THR A 232 13.63 108.76 23.69
N ALA A 233 12.96 108.96 24.83
CA ALA A 233 12.85 107.94 25.87
C ALA A 233 12.03 106.71 25.43
N ILE A 234 11.02 106.88 24.57
CA ILE A 234 10.25 105.79 23.98
C ILE A 234 11.10 105.02 22.95
N GLN A 235 11.85 105.73 22.10
CA GLN A 235 12.76 105.12 21.12
C GLN A 235 13.84 104.27 21.79
N ASN A 236 14.49 104.80 22.83
CA ASN A 236 15.52 104.06 23.56
C ASN A 236 14.94 102.81 24.26
N LYS A 237 13.74 102.89 24.83
CA LYS A 237 13.05 101.72 25.39
C LYS A 237 12.70 100.68 24.33
N GLN A 238 12.37 101.12 23.12
CA GLN A 238 12.07 100.23 22.01
C GLN A 238 13.34 99.53 21.50
N GLU A 239 14.46 100.25 21.40
CA GLU A 239 15.77 99.67 21.08
C GLU A 239 16.24 98.67 22.15
N GLU A 240 16.03 98.96 23.43
CA GLU A 240 16.31 98.02 24.53
C GLU A 240 15.46 96.75 24.42
N GLN A 241 14.17 96.88 24.11
CA GLN A 241 13.27 95.75 23.89
C GLN A 241 13.67 94.93 22.65
N ASP A 242 14.10 95.56 21.57
CA ASP A 242 14.55 94.88 20.35
C ASP A 242 15.89 94.16 20.57
N GLN A 243 16.80 94.72 21.37
CA GLN A 243 18.02 94.03 21.80
C GLN A 243 17.72 92.82 22.70
N GLU A 244 16.76 92.95 23.61
CA GLU A 244 16.33 91.84 24.48
C GLU A 244 15.65 90.73 23.68
N ARG A 245 14.80 91.08 22.70
CA ARG A 245 14.22 90.13 21.74
C ARG A 245 15.30 89.40 20.96
N ASN A 246 16.27 90.10 20.38
CA ASN A 246 17.37 89.48 19.66
C ASN A 246 18.21 88.54 20.53
N ARG A 247 18.42 88.86 21.83
CA ARG A 247 19.09 87.94 22.77
C ARG A 247 18.25 86.70 23.03
N ASN A 248 16.95 86.85 23.21
CA ASN A 248 16.03 85.74 23.43
C ASN A 248 15.91 84.83 22.20
N ASP A 249 15.85 85.40 21.00
CA ASP A 249 15.80 84.67 19.73
C ASP A 249 17.11 83.90 19.49
N ASN A 250 18.27 84.52 19.75
CA ASN A 250 19.56 83.82 19.68
C ASN A 250 19.66 82.68 20.71
N LEU A 251 19.18 82.89 21.94
CA LEU A 251 19.15 81.84 22.96
C LEU A 251 18.18 80.71 22.58
N LEU A 252 17.04 81.04 21.97
CA LEU A 252 16.07 80.08 21.46
C LEU A 252 16.68 79.27 20.31
N ASP A 253 17.35 79.92 19.36
CA ASP A 253 18.00 79.24 18.23
C ASP A 253 19.13 78.31 18.68
N GLN A 254 19.93 78.73 19.67
CA GLN A 254 20.92 77.85 20.30
C GLN A 254 20.27 76.63 20.97
N LYS A 255 19.15 76.79 21.67
CA LYS A 255 18.40 75.68 22.26
C LYS A 255 17.81 74.75 21.20
N ILE A 256 17.31 75.31 20.10
CA ILE A 256 16.81 74.54 18.95
C ILE A 256 17.94 73.71 18.33
N HIS A 257 19.08 74.32 18.02
CA HIS A 257 20.26 73.63 17.47
C HIS A 257 20.76 72.51 18.40
N GLN A 258 20.84 72.77 19.70
CA GLN A 258 21.20 71.74 20.69
C GLN A 258 20.21 70.58 20.71
N THR A 259 18.92 70.86 20.56
CA THR A 259 17.85 69.85 20.54
C THR A 259 17.91 69.02 19.26
N ILE A 260 18.11 69.65 18.11
CA ILE A 260 18.29 68.97 16.81
C ILE A 260 19.52 68.05 16.85
N ASN A 261 20.64 68.52 17.39
CA ASN A 261 21.85 67.69 17.51
C ASN A 261 21.63 66.47 18.42
N LYS A 262 20.89 66.63 19.53
CA LYS A 262 20.49 65.50 20.38
C LYS A 262 19.58 64.51 19.66
N LEU A 263 18.61 65.00 18.88
CA LEU A 263 17.71 64.16 18.08
C LEU A 263 18.47 63.36 17.01
N ASN A 264 19.38 64.00 16.28
CA ASN A 264 20.20 63.33 15.27
C ASN A 264 21.07 62.22 15.86
N ARG A 265 21.65 62.44 17.05
CA ARG A 265 22.38 61.39 17.77
C ARG A 265 21.48 60.21 18.13
N HIS A 266 20.28 60.46 18.66
CA HIS A 266 19.33 59.39 18.98
C HIS A 266 18.83 58.62 17.75
N ILE A 267 18.68 59.28 16.59
CA ILE A 267 18.35 58.61 15.34
C ILE A 267 19.50 57.66 14.94
N GLY A 268 20.76 58.10 15.04
CA GLY A 268 21.94 57.26 14.81
C GLY A 268 21.95 56.01 15.70
N GLU A 269 21.80 56.20 17.01
CA GLU A 269 21.72 55.11 18.00
C GLU A 269 20.55 54.14 17.72
N THR A 270 19.41 54.66 17.27
CA THR A 270 18.23 53.83 16.92
C THR A 270 18.50 52.97 15.68
N ASN A 271 19.23 53.50 14.69
CA ASN A 271 19.61 52.74 13.50
C ASN A 271 20.60 51.62 13.84
N GLU A 272 21.61 51.88 14.67
CA GLU A 272 22.55 50.84 15.15
C GLU A 272 21.83 49.73 15.94
N ASN A 273 20.80 50.09 16.72
CA ASN A 273 19.96 49.11 17.42
C ASN A 273 19.17 48.22 16.46
N LYS A 274 18.81 48.70 15.26
CA LYS A 274 18.13 47.89 14.24
C LYS A 274 19.02 46.75 13.73
N ASP A 275 20.29 47.04 13.42
CA ASP A 275 21.27 46.02 13.00
C ASP A 275 21.46 44.95 14.08
N THR A 276 21.43 45.36 15.35
CA THR A 276 21.48 44.44 16.50
C THR A 276 20.27 43.50 16.54
N ILE A 277 19.07 44.00 16.24
CA ILE A 277 17.84 43.19 16.16
C ILE A 277 17.92 42.19 14.99
N ASP A 278 18.40 42.61 13.83
CA ASP A 278 18.55 41.72 12.67
C ASP A 278 19.57 40.62 12.94
N ASN A 279 20.68 40.94 13.61
CA ASN A 279 21.64 39.95 14.09
C ASN A 279 21.00 38.94 15.05
N LYS A 280 20.17 39.40 16.00
CA LYS A 280 19.43 38.52 16.91
C LYS A 280 18.48 37.58 16.15
N ASN A 281 17.80 38.08 15.12
CA ASN A 281 16.93 37.27 14.27
C ASN A 281 17.72 36.21 13.48
N ASN A 282 18.89 36.56 12.96
CA ASN A 282 19.78 35.62 12.27
C ASN A 282 20.34 34.54 13.21
N ILE A 283 20.72 34.92 14.44
CA ILE A 283 21.13 33.97 15.49
C ILE A 283 20.01 32.97 15.79
N ASN A 284 18.77 33.45 15.92
CA ASN A 284 17.62 32.57 16.15
C ASN A 284 17.40 31.59 14.99
N LYS A 285 17.48 32.05 13.73
CA LYS A 285 17.40 31.18 12.55
C LYS A 285 18.51 30.13 12.54
N ASN A 286 19.74 30.52 12.87
CA ASN A 286 20.88 29.60 12.94
C ASN A 286 20.72 28.58 14.07
N ARG A 287 20.20 28.99 15.24
CA ARG A 287 19.87 28.08 16.34
C ARG A 287 18.89 26.99 15.90
N THR A 288 17.83 27.35 15.18
CA THR A 288 16.87 26.37 14.65
C THR A 288 17.52 25.39 13.67
N LYS A 289 18.40 25.87 12.78
CA LYS A 289 19.14 24.99 11.85
C LYS A 289 20.07 24.02 12.60
N ILE A 290 20.76 24.49 13.64
CA ILE A 290 21.65 23.67 14.47
C ILE A 290 20.85 22.55 15.16
N LEU A 291 19.69 22.87 15.74
CA LEU A 291 18.82 21.87 16.38
C LEU A 291 18.35 20.80 15.37
N SER A 292 18.06 21.19 14.13
CA SER A 292 17.70 20.24 13.06
C SER A 292 18.87 19.33 12.68
N ILE A 293 20.08 19.88 12.57
CA ILE A 293 21.30 19.11 12.29
C ILE A 293 21.59 18.13 13.43
N GLU A 294 21.43 18.56 14.68
CA GLU A 294 21.59 17.71 15.87
C GLU A 294 20.61 16.52 15.83
N HIS A 295 19.34 16.77 15.51
CA HIS A 295 18.35 15.71 15.34
C HIS A 295 18.71 14.71 14.22
N MET A 296 19.18 15.20 13.07
CA MET A 296 19.65 14.36 11.96
C MET A 296 20.87 13.53 12.37
N SER A 297 21.82 14.12 13.08
CA SER A 297 23.01 13.43 13.60
C SER A 297 22.62 12.30 14.56
N ASN A 298 21.68 12.57 15.48
CA ASN A 298 21.16 11.56 16.40
C ASN A 298 20.47 10.42 15.65
N THR A 299 19.67 10.73 14.62
CA THR A 299 19.03 9.73 13.76
C THR A 299 20.06 8.86 13.05
N ASN A 300 21.13 9.46 12.51
CA ASN A 300 22.21 8.74 11.85
C ASN A 300 22.98 7.83 12.83
N ALA A 301 23.18 8.26 14.08
CA ALA A 301 23.80 7.43 15.11
C ALA A 301 22.95 6.18 15.41
N VAL A 302 21.63 6.33 15.53
CA VAL A 302 20.69 5.20 15.71
C VAL A 302 20.72 4.24 14.52
N ASN A 303 20.72 4.76 13.29
CA ASN A 303 20.81 3.94 12.08
C ASN A 303 22.13 3.17 12.00
N SER A 304 23.25 3.81 12.37
CA SER A 304 24.57 3.18 12.42
C SER A 304 24.61 2.03 13.43
N ASN A 305 24.03 2.24 14.62
CA ASN A 305 23.91 1.18 15.63
C ASN A 305 23.04 0.00 15.14
N THR A 306 21.93 0.29 14.46
CA THR A 306 21.07 -0.72 13.85
C THR A 306 21.83 -1.53 12.80
N ASN A 307 22.58 -0.85 11.91
CA ASN A 307 23.40 -1.50 10.91
C ASN A 307 24.51 -2.37 11.54
N LYS A 308 25.14 -1.91 12.62
CA LYS A 308 26.12 -2.70 13.38
C LYS A 308 25.52 -4.00 13.91
N THR A 309 24.30 -3.96 14.45
CA THR A 309 23.57 -5.15 14.90
C THR A 309 23.25 -6.08 13.73
N ASN A 310 22.74 -5.55 12.62
CA ASN A 310 22.41 -6.35 11.43
C ASN A 310 23.66 -7.04 10.84
N ILE A 311 24.80 -6.35 10.79
CA ILE A 311 26.07 -6.92 10.35
C ILE A 311 26.49 -8.07 11.26
N LYS A 312 26.34 -7.92 12.59
CA LYS A 312 26.63 -8.99 13.54
C LYS A 312 25.74 -10.22 13.29
N THR A 313 24.43 -10.02 13.15
CA THR A 313 23.48 -11.11 12.84
C THR A 313 23.83 -11.80 11.52
N ASN A 314 24.16 -11.04 10.48
CA ASN A 314 24.56 -11.60 9.19
C ASN A 314 25.86 -12.43 9.30
N LYS A 315 26.84 -11.95 10.08
CA LYS A 315 28.07 -12.70 10.36
C LYS A 315 27.77 -14.03 11.07
N ASP A 316 26.88 -14.01 12.06
CA ASP A 316 26.48 -15.21 12.80
C ASP A 316 25.75 -16.20 11.87
N ASN A 317 24.85 -15.72 10.99
CA ASN A 317 24.18 -16.54 9.97
C ASN A 317 25.16 -17.16 8.94
N ILE A 318 26.16 -16.39 8.51
CA ILE A 318 27.21 -16.90 7.60
C ILE A 318 27.98 -18.04 8.26
N ASN A 319 28.32 -17.91 9.55
CA ASN A 319 29.00 -18.97 10.29
C ASN A 319 28.15 -20.23 10.42
N ILE A 320 26.84 -20.09 10.72
CA ILE A 320 25.92 -21.24 10.75
C ILE A 320 25.86 -21.93 9.39
N ASN A 321 25.75 -21.17 8.31
CA ASN A 321 25.73 -21.74 6.96
C ASN A 321 27.05 -22.42 6.60
N LYS A 322 28.19 -21.86 7.01
CA LYS A 322 29.51 -22.50 6.86
C LYS A 322 29.54 -23.86 7.54
N ASN A 323 29.12 -23.95 8.80
CA ASN A 323 29.09 -25.22 9.53
C ASN A 323 28.20 -26.26 8.82
N LYS A 324 27.02 -25.87 8.32
CA LYS A 324 26.15 -26.78 7.55
C LYS A 324 26.76 -27.24 6.23
N ILE A 325 27.55 -26.39 5.58
CA ILE A 325 28.27 -26.76 4.35
C ILE A 325 29.36 -27.78 4.69
N ASP A 326 30.08 -27.58 5.79
CA ASP A 326 31.11 -28.50 6.27
C ASP A 326 30.47 -29.87 6.64
N GLU A 327 29.36 -29.88 7.38
CA GLU A 327 28.58 -31.11 7.69
C GLU A 327 28.12 -31.86 6.42
N ASN A 328 27.65 -31.12 5.40
CA ASN A 328 27.26 -31.72 4.13
C ASN A 328 28.47 -32.27 3.36
N ALA A 329 29.63 -31.62 3.44
CA ALA A 329 30.86 -32.12 2.81
C ALA A 329 31.29 -33.45 3.43
N ASP A 330 31.25 -33.55 4.76
CA ASP A 330 31.55 -34.79 5.49
C ASP A 330 30.57 -35.92 5.09
N ALA A 331 29.27 -35.63 5.03
CA ALA A 331 28.25 -36.61 4.63
C ALA A 331 28.42 -37.11 3.17
N ILE A 332 28.87 -36.22 2.28
CA ILE A 332 29.20 -36.58 0.89
C ILE A 332 30.41 -37.51 0.84
N ASP A 333 31.44 -37.24 1.65
CA ASP A 333 32.64 -38.09 1.72
C ASP A 333 32.32 -39.48 2.29
N GLU A 334 31.48 -39.57 3.32
CA GLU A 334 30.98 -40.86 3.83
C GLU A 334 30.19 -41.64 2.77
N SER A 335 29.33 -40.95 2.02
CA SER A 335 28.57 -41.54 0.92
C SER A 335 29.49 -42.06 -0.18
N ARG A 336 30.54 -41.29 -0.52
CA ARG A 336 31.55 -41.69 -1.50
C ARG A 336 32.30 -42.95 -1.07
N ILE A 337 32.71 -43.05 0.20
CA ILE A 337 33.35 -44.25 0.76
C ILE A 337 32.43 -45.46 0.65
N THR A 338 31.14 -45.30 0.97
CA THR A 338 30.13 -46.37 0.88
C THR A 338 29.93 -46.85 -0.56
N ILE A 339 29.86 -45.92 -1.53
CA ILE A 339 29.76 -46.25 -2.95
C ILE A 339 30.98 -47.04 -3.43
N ILE A 340 32.19 -46.67 -2.99
CA ILE A 340 33.42 -47.40 -3.32
C ILE A 340 33.35 -48.83 -2.77
N LYS A 341 32.93 -49.02 -1.51
CA LYS A 341 32.75 -50.37 -0.93
C LYS A 341 31.75 -51.21 -1.72
N ASN A 342 30.60 -50.62 -2.07
CA ASN A 342 29.58 -51.33 -2.86
C ASN A 342 30.10 -51.69 -4.26
N THR A 343 30.87 -50.81 -4.90
CA THR A 343 31.47 -51.06 -6.21
C THR A 343 32.45 -52.24 -6.15
N ASN A 344 33.27 -52.31 -5.10
CA ASN A 344 34.18 -53.42 -4.87
C ASN A 344 33.41 -54.74 -4.65
N ASN A 345 32.38 -54.74 -3.80
CA ASN A 345 31.54 -55.91 -3.56
C ASN A 345 30.84 -56.41 -4.84
N ILE A 346 30.32 -55.50 -5.67
CA ILE A 346 29.72 -55.86 -6.96
C ILE A 346 30.76 -56.47 -7.89
N THR A 347 31.98 -55.94 -7.91
CA THR A 347 33.09 -56.48 -8.71
C THR A 347 33.45 -57.89 -8.24
N GLU A 348 33.60 -58.11 -6.94
CA GLU A 348 33.87 -59.44 -6.36
C GLU A 348 32.74 -60.43 -6.65
N ASN A 349 31.49 -60.05 -6.45
CA ASN A 349 30.34 -60.89 -6.78
C ASN A 349 30.30 -61.24 -8.27
N THR A 350 30.64 -60.30 -9.15
CA THR A 350 30.72 -60.54 -10.59
C THR A 350 31.79 -61.58 -10.93
N LEU A 351 32.97 -61.49 -10.29
CA LEU A 351 34.04 -62.48 -10.44
C LEU A 351 33.59 -63.86 -9.95
N GLN A 352 32.94 -63.94 -8.77
CA GLN A 352 32.41 -65.20 -8.23
C GLN A 352 31.34 -65.82 -9.12
N ILE A 353 30.40 -65.02 -9.65
CA ILE A 353 29.36 -65.50 -10.58
C ILE A 353 30.00 -66.06 -11.85
N ASN A 354 31.01 -65.37 -12.40
CA ASN A 354 31.73 -65.84 -13.58
C ASN A 354 32.47 -67.15 -13.29
N ASP A 355 33.10 -67.27 -12.12
CA ASP A 355 33.77 -68.50 -11.69
C ASP A 355 32.78 -69.68 -11.60
N ILE A 356 31.64 -69.49 -10.93
CA ILE A 356 30.57 -70.51 -10.84
C ILE A 356 30.07 -70.92 -12.23
N LYS A 357 29.86 -69.95 -13.11
CA LYS A 357 29.41 -70.20 -14.48
C LYS A 357 30.41 -71.06 -15.25
N GLU A 358 31.70 -70.73 -15.19
CA GLU A 358 32.75 -71.45 -15.90
C GLU A 358 33.07 -72.82 -15.29
N ASN A 359 33.16 -72.92 -13.96
CA ASN A 359 33.65 -74.10 -13.24
C ASN A 359 32.56 -75.05 -12.73
N THR A 360 31.29 -74.64 -12.73
CA THR A 360 30.19 -75.51 -12.26
C THR A 360 29.17 -75.79 -13.35
N ILE A 361 28.70 -74.75 -14.04
CA ILE A 361 27.61 -74.88 -15.01
C ILE A 361 28.12 -75.38 -16.37
N ASN A 362 29.16 -74.74 -16.89
CA ASN A 362 29.69 -75.05 -18.22
C ASN A 362 30.52 -76.32 -18.20
N SER A 363 31.45 -76.43 -17.25
CA SER A 363 32.33 -77.57 -17.10
C SER A 363 32.77 -77.75 -15.65
N VAL A 364 32.95 -78.98 -15.20
CA VAL A 364 33.59 -79.27 -13.90
C VAL A 364 35.02 -79.69 -14.18
N ASP A 365 35.99 -79.04 -13.53
CA ASP A 365 37.38 -79.50 -13.53
C ASP A 365 37.58 -80.54 -12.42
N ILE A 366 37.97 -81.75 -12.81
CA ILE A 366 38.36 -82.81 -11.87
C ILE A 366 39.81 -83.16 -12.16
N ASN A 367 40.72 -82.79 -11.24
CA ASN A 367 42.16 -83.06 -11.34
C ASN A 367 42.82 -82.57 -12.65
N GLY A 368 42.42 -81.41 -13.17
CA GLY A 368 42.96 -80.81 -14.40
C GLY A 368 42.22 -81.23 -15.68
N VAL A 369 41.11 -81.97 -15.56
CA VAL A 369 40.30 -82.41 -16.69
C VAL A 369 38.95 -81.67 -16.67
N ARG A 370 38.75 -80.74 -17.62
CA ARG A 370 37.47 -80.03 -17.80
C ARG A 370 36.43 -80.92 -18.48
N LEU A 371 35.40 -81.32 -17.73
CA LEU A 371 34.28 -82.13 -18.21
C LEU A 371 33.06 -81.24 -18.50
N PRO A 372 32.55 -81.15 -19.74
CA PRO A 372 31.40 -80.29 -20.07
C PRO A 372 30.10 -80.87 -19.50
N LEU A 373 29.71 -80.42 -18.31
CA LEU A 373 28.60 -80.98 -17.54
C LEU A 373 27.26 -80.85 -18.27
N LYS A 374 27.00 -79.70 -18.91
CA LYS A 374 25.77 -79.46 -19.68
C LYS A 374 25.56 -80.49 -20.79
N ASN A 375 26.60 -80.79 -21.55
CA ASN A 375 26.53 -81.75 -22.65
C ASN A 375 26.40 -83.19 -22.12
N HIS A 376 27.14 -83.52 -21.05
CA HIS A 376 27.09 -84.83 -20.44
C HIS A 376 25.72 -85.14 -19.83
N LEU A 377 25.13 -84.21 -19.06
CA LEU A 377 23.79 -84.38 -18.48
C LEU A 377 22.70 -84.50 -19.56
N SER A 378 22.79 -83.72 -20.63
CA SER A 378 21.89 -83.86 -21.79
C SER A 378 22.02 -85.23 -22.44
N HIS A 379 23.25 -85.73 -22.60
CA HIS A 379 23.49 -87.07 -23.12
C HIS A 379 22.92 -88.17 -22.21
N LEU A 380 23.16 -88.11 -20.91
CA LEU A 380 22.60 -89.07 -19.94
C LEU A 380 21.07 -89.07 -19.95
N TYR A 381 20.46 -87.89 -19.99
CA TYR A 381 19.00 -87.76 -20.08
C TYR A 381 18.46 -88.41 -21.35
N ASN A 382 19.06 -88.11 -22.50
CA ASN A 382 18.68 -88.69 -23.79
C ASN A 382 18.91 -90.20 -23.84
N GLN A 383 20.02 -90.67 -23.28
CA GLN A 383 20.33 -92.10 -23.16
C GLN A 383 19.32 -92.82 -22.27
N GLN A 384 18.94 -92.23 -21.13
CA GLN A 384 17.92 -92.79 -20.25
C GLN A 384 16.53 -92.84 -20.91
N SER A 385 16.16 -91.79 -21.65
CA SER A 385 14.90 -91.76 -22.44
C SER A 385 14.88 -92.85 -23.52
N THR A 386 15.99 -93.00 -24.25
CA THR A 386 16.17 -94.05 -25.26
C THR A 386 16.12 -95.44 -24.62
N GLY A 387 16.82 -95.64 -23.50
CA GLY A 387 16.81 -96.89 -22.75
C GLY A 387 15.42 -97.28 -22.23
N ARG A 388 14.64 -96.31 -21.73
CA ARG A 388 13.23 -96.55 -21.34
C ARG A 388 12.36 -96.97 -22.53
N SER A 389 12.56 -96.34 -23.68
CA SER A 389 11.82 -96.67 -24.91
C SER A 389 12.16 -98.07 -25.41
N GLN A 390 13.45 -98.42 -25.43
CA GLN A 390 13.92 -99.76 -25.78
C GLN A 390 13.41 -100.82 -24.79
N PHE A 391 13.41 -100.53 -23.48
CA PHE A 391 12.88 -101.42 -22.45
C PHE A 391 11.38 -101.66 -22.62
N ASN A 392 10.60 -100.61 -22.92
CA ASN A 392 9.17 -100.74 -23.16
C ASN A 392 8.88 -101.59 -24.41
N ALA A 393 9.62 -101.38 -25.50
CA ALA A 393 9.51 -102.21 -26.70
C ALA A 393 9.89 -103.67 -26.42
N LEU A 394 10.93 -103.91 -25.61
CA LEU A 394 11.31 -105.26 -25.18
C LEU A 394 10.21 -105.91 -24.34
N LYS A 395 9.59 -105.17 -23.41
CA LYS A 395 8.48 -105.64 -22.58
C LYS A 395 7.27 -106.01 -23.43
N GLU A 396 6.90 -105.17 -24.39
CA GLU A 396 5.79 -105.42 -25.32
C GLU A 396 6.05 -106.67 -26.16
N ASN A 397 7.25 -106.80 -26.74
CA ASN A 397 7.67 -108.00 -27.46
C ASN A 397 7.64 -109.26 -26.58
N PHE A 398 8.03 -109.14 -25.31
CA PHE A 398 7.99 -110.27 -24.37
C PHE A 398 6.55 -110.68 -24.03
N GLU A 399 5.64 -109.74 -23.80
CA GLU A 399 4.22 -110.04 -23.57
C GLU A 399 3.57 -110.65 -24.82
N HIS A 400 3.90 -110.16 -26.01
CA HIS A 400 3.49 -110.78 -27.28
C HIS A 400 4.02 -112.19 -27.44
N PHE A 401 5.31 -112.41 -27.17
CA PHE A 401 5.92 -113.73 -27.21
C PHE A 401 5.26 -114.68 -26.22
N LYS A 402 5.02 -114.24 -24.99
CA LYS A 402 4.33 -115.02 -23.95
C LYS A 402 2.91 -115.39 -24.39
N SER A 403 2.16 -114.44 -24.94
CA SER A 403 0.80 -114.65 -25.44
C SER A 403 0.75 -115.62 -26.62
N ASP A 404 1.60 -115.43 -27.65
CA ASP A 404 1.65 -116.31 -28.82
C ASP A 404 2.09 -117.73 -28.42
N THR A 405 3.06 -117.82 -27.50
CA THR A 405 3.54 -119.10 -26.95
C THR A 405 2.42 -119.84 -26.20
N GLN A 406 1.66 -119.15 -25.33
CA GLN A 406 0.55 -119.76 -24.61
C GLN A 406 -0.57 -120.23 -25.55
N ASN A 407 -0.88 -119.44 -26.58
CA ASN A 407 -1.87 -119.81 -27.60
C ASN A 407 -1.42 -121.03 -28.42
N ARG A 408 -0.13 -121.11 -28.78
CA ARG A 408 0.43 -122.28 -29.47
C ARG A 408 0.38 -123.52 -28.60
N PHE A 409 0.75 -123.44 -27.31
CA PHE A 409 0.66 -124.57 -26.39
C PHE A 409 -0.78 -125.08 -26.27
N TYR A 410 -1.75 -124.18 -26.12
CA TYR A 410 -3.17 -124.56 -26.08
C TYR A 410 -3.62 -125.26 -27.37
N LYS A 411 -3.22 -124.74 -28.54
CA LYS A 411 -3.53 -125.37 -29.83
C LYS A 411 -2.88 -126.74 -29.98
N VAL A 412 -1.64 -126.91 -29.52
CA VAL A 412 -0.94 -128.20 -29.55
C VAL A 412 -1.63 -129.19 -28.62
N GLU A 413 -1.95 -128.80 -27.39
CA GLU A 413 -2.68 -129.64 -26.44
C GLU A 413 -4.05 -130.06 -27.01
N LYS A 414 -4.82 -129.10 -27.55
CA LYS A 414 -6.12 -129.39 -28.15
C LYS A 414 -6.02 -130.35 -29.34
N ARG A 415 -5.07 -130.14 -30.26
CA ARG A 415 -4.84 -131.03 -31.42
C ARG A 415 -4.39 -132.42 -30.98
N ALA A 416 -3.53 -132.52 -29.97
CA ALA A 416 -3.11 -133.80 -29.41
C ALA A 416 -4.29 -134.55 -28.78
N ASN A 417 -5.10 -133.87 -27.95
CA ASN A 417 -6.31 -134.45 -27.35
C ASN A 417 -7.30 -134.94 -28.42
N GLN A 418 -7.46 -134.18 -29.51
CA GLN A 418 -8.29 -134.56 -30.65
C GLN A 418 -7.75 -135.79 -31.40
N GLY A 419 -6.44 -135.89 -31.57
CA GLY A 419 -5.81 -137.09 -32.12
C GLY A 419 -6.10 -138.32 -31.27
N ILE A 420 -5.99 -138.20 -29.94
CA ILE A 420 -6.30 -139.29 -29.00
C ILE A 420 -7.79 -139.66 -29.05
N ALA A 421 -8.69 -138.68 -29.02
CA ALA A 421 -10.13 -138.89 -29.15
C ALA A 421 -10.48 -139.63 -30.45
N SER A 422 -9.81 -139.28 -31.55
CA SER A 422 -9.97 -139.92 -32.87
C SER A 422 -9.58 -141.40 -32.82
N VAL A 423 -8.44 -141.73 -32.21
CA VAL A 423 -7.99 -143.12 -32.04
C VAL A 423 -8.91 -143.91 -31.11
N ALA A 424 -9.38 -143.29 -30.01
CA ALA A 424 -10.33 -143.92 -29.09
C ALA A 424 -11.67 -144.24 -29.78
N ALA A 425 -12.16 -143.33 -30.62
CA ALA A 425 -13.36 -143.55 -31.44
C ALA A 425 -13.17 -144.74 -32.40
N MET A 426 -12.00 -144.82 -33.05
CA MET A 426 -11.65 -145.89 -33.99
C MET A 426 -11.45 -147.24 -33.31
N SER A 427 -10.90 -147.27 -32.09
CA SER A 427 -10.64 -148.52 -31.35
C SER A 427 -11.90 -149.20 -30.86
N ASN A 428 -12.98 -148.44 -30.62
CA ASN A 428 -14.25 -148.96 -30.12
C ASN A 428 -15.28 -149.23 -31.24
N LEU A 429 -14.85 -149.31 -32.51
CA LEU A 429 -15.72 -149.63 -33.63
C LEU A 429 -16.16 -151.11 -33.57
N PRO A 430 -17.47 -151.41 -33.45
CA PRO A 430 -17.93 -152.79 -33.37
C PRO A 430 -17.98 -153.43 -34.77
N PHE A 431 -17.15 -154.45 -35.00
CA PHE A 431 -17.19 -155.25 -36.22
C PHE A 431 -17.70 -156.65 -35.92
N THR A 432 -18.58 -157.18 -36.77
CA THR A 432 -19.09 -158.55 -36.64
C THR A 432 -18.20 -159.55 -37.35
N ASP A 433 -18.06 -160.71 -36.73
CA ASP A 433 -17.30 -161.84 -37.25
C ASP A 433 -18.14 -162.84 -38.05
N ASN A 434 -19.38 -162.50 -38.41
CA ASN A 434 -20.21 -163.39 -39.21
C ASN A 434 -20.44 -162.87 -40.63
N ALA A 435 -20.10 -161.60 -40.91
CA ALA A 435 -20.31 -160.98 -42.21
C ALA A 435 -19.00 -160.86 -43.03
N THR A 436 -19.11 -161.06 -44.36
CA THR A 436 -18.00 -160.82 -45.31
C THR A 436 -17.58 -159.35 -45.35
N PHE A 437 -18.55 -158.45 -45.20
CA PHE A 437 -18.35 -157.00 -45.09
C PHE A 437 -19.10 -156.46 -43.88
N SER A 438 -18.43 -155.60 -43.09
CA SER A 438 -19.02 -154.92 -41.93
C SER A 438 -18.59 -153.45 -41.94
N THR A 439 -19.51 -152.54 -41.64
CA THR A 439 -19.20 -151.14 -41.39
C THR A 439 -19.61 -150.74 -39.98
N ALA A 440 -18.87 -149.81 -39.38
CA ALA A 440 -19.07 -149.37 -38.02
C ALA A 440 -18.88 -147.86 -37.92
N ILE A 441 -19.63 -147.23 -37.04
CA ILE A 441 -19.44 -145.83 -36.64
C ILE A 441 -19.23 -145.82 -35.13
N GLY A 442 -18.32 -144.97 -34.66
CA GLY A 442 -17.95 -144.86 -33.26
C GLY A 442 -17.70 -143.41 -32.90
N ILE A 443 -17.84 -143.10 -31.62
CA ILE A 443 -17.49 -141.79 -31.06
C ILE A 443 -16.44 -141.98 -29.97
N GLY A 444 -15.52 -141.03 -29.86
CA GLY A 444 -14.45 -141.04 -28.88
C GLY A 444 -14.33 -139.68 -28.23
N ASN A 445 -14.27 -139.67 -26.91
CA ASN A 445 -14.08 -138.47 -26.11
C ASN A 445 -12.77 -138.60 -25.34
N TYR A 446 -11.93 -137.57 -25.39
CA TYR A 446 -10.73 -137.47 -24.56
C TYR A 446 -10.51 -136.04 -24.11
N ARG A 447 -10.54 -135.81 -22.78
CA ARG A 447 -10.43 -134.47 -22.17
C ARG A 447 -11.42 -133.48 -22.82
N ASN A 448 -10.91 -132.43 -23.46
CA ASN A 448 -11.67 -131.35 -24.09
C ASN A 448 -11.85 -131.55 -25.61
N ALA A 449 -11.82 -132.79 -26.09
CA ALA A 449 -11.93 -133.11 -27.49
C ALA A 449 -12.82 -134.32 -27.76
N THR A 450 -13.63 -134.20 -28.81
CA THR A 450 -14.48 -135.27 -29.34
C THR A 450 -14.07 -135.61 -30.76
N ALA A 451 -14.23 -136.87 -31.14
CA ALA A 451 -14.07 -137.33 -32.51
C ALA A 451 -15.13 -138.36 -32.89
N LEU A 452 -15.48 -138.35 -34.17
CA LEU A 452 -16.35 -139.32 -34.83
C LEU A 452 -15.49 -140.21 -35.71
N ALA A 453 -15.58 -141.52 -35.54
CA ALA A 453 -14.93 -142.51 -36.37
C ALA A 453 -15.93 -143.26 -37.24
N TRP A 454 -15.48 -143.60 -38.44
CA TRP A 454 -16.13 -144.54 -39.33
C TRP A 454 -15.12 -145.59 -39.79
N GLY A 455 -15.54 -146.83 -39.89
CA GLY A 455 -14.68 -147.89 -40.38
C GLY A 455 -15.43 -148.97 -41.12
N MET A 456 -14.65 -149.76 -41.84
CA MET A 456 -15.09 -150.93 -42.56
C MET A 456 -14.13 -152.08 -42.32
N GLN A 457 -14.67 -153.28 -42.31
CA GLN A 457 -13.94 -154.54 -42.22
C GLN A 457 -14.38 -155.42 -43.37
N TYR A 458 -13.42 -156.04 -44.06
CA TYR A 458 -13.66 -157.05 -45.07
C TYR A 458 -12.97 -158.36 -44.69
N ARG A 459 -13.71 -159.47 -44.78
CA ARG A 459 -13.20 -160.82 -44.52
C ARG A 459 -12.86 -161.48 -45.84
N ILE A 460 -11.58 -161.78 -46.05
CA ILE A 460 -11.11 -162.42 -47.28
C ILE A 460 -11.39 -163.93 -47.23
N ASN A 461 -11.12 -164.57 -46.09
CA ASN A 461 -11.46 -165.96 -45.78
C ASN A 461 -11.68 -166.13 -44.26
N GLU A 462 -11.95 -167.34 -43.79
CA GLU A 462 -12.21 -167.60 -42.36
C GLU A 462 -11.04 -167.19 -41.44
N ASN A 463 -9.82 -167.16 -41.98
CA ASN A 463 -8.59 -166.89 -41.24
C ASN A 463 -8.01 -165.48 -41.43
N ILE A 464 -8.46 -164.69 -42.42
CA ILE A 464 -7.86 -163.39 -42.79
C ILE A 464 -8.93 -162.30 -42.89
N LYS A 465 -8.71 -161.21 -42.14
CA LYS A 465 -9.57 -160.03 -42.11
C LYS A 465 -8.75 -158.77 -42.35
N VAL A 466 -9.29 -157.81 -43.08
CA VAL A 466 -8.71 -156.48 -43.26
C VAL A 466 -9.66 -155.43 -42.70
N ARG A 467 -9.11 -154.40 -42.06
CA ARG A 467 -9.86 -153.28 -41.46
C ARG A 467 -9.28 -151.97 -41.97
N ALA A 468 -10.16 -151.03 -42.25
CA ALA A 468 -9.80 -149.64 -42.54
C ALA A 468 -10.76 -148.72 -41.78
N SER A 469 -10.24 -147.66 -41.18
CA SER A 469 -11.02 -146.68 -40.44
C SER A 469 -10.48 -145.27 -40.61
N THR A 470 -11.38 -144.30 -40.50
CA THR A 470 -11.07 -142.88 -40.47
C THR A 470 -11.82 -142.22 -39.34
N ALA A 471 -11.28 -141.16 -38.78
CA ALA A 471 -11.95 -140.35 -37.79
C ALA A 471 -11.81 -138.87 -38.10
N TRP A 472 -12.87 -138.13 -37.85
CA TRP A 472 -12.95 -136.68 -37.95
C TRP A 472 -13.13 -136.09 -36.56
N ASN A 473 -12.36 -135.05 -36.26
CA ASN A 473 -12.44 -134.33 -34.99
C ASN A 473 -12.89 -132.89 -35.17
N GLU A 474 -13.21 -132.23 -34.06
CA GLU A 474 -13.74 -130.86 -34.00
C GLU A 474 -12.82 -129.76 -34.58
N SER A 475 -11.56 -130.06 -34.92
CA SER A 475 -10.66 -129.11 -35.61
C SER A 475 -10.48 -129.41 -37.10
N ASN A 476 -11.43 -130.15 -37.68
CA ASN A 476 -11.45 -130.47 -39.10
C ASN A 476 -10.19 -131.22 -39.58
N SER A 477 -9.49 -131.87 -38.65
CA SER A 477 -8.40 -132.77 -38.95
C SER A 477 -8.91 -134.21 -38.98
N TRP A 478 -8.38 -134.99 -39.90
CA TRP A 478 -8.76 -136.38 -40.08
C TRP A 478 -7.60 -137.29 -39.72
N VAL A 479 -7.93 -138.42 -39.12
CA VAL A 479 -7.00 -139.51 -38.82
C VAL A 479 -7.47 -140.72 -39.61
N SER A 480 -6.54 -141.54 -40.11
CA SER A 480 -6.85 -142.77 -40.82
C SER A 480 -5.96 -143.90 -40.33
N ALA A 481 -6.51 -145.10 -40.23
CA ALA A 481 -5.77 -146.31 -39.89
C ALA A 481 -6.24 -147.49 -40.75
N GLY A 482 -5.34 -148.46 -40.92
CA GLY A 482 -5.65 -149.73 -41.56
C GLY A 482 -4.85 -150.85 -40.92
N GLY A 483 -5.39 -152.07 -40.94
CA GLY A 483 -4.74 -153.23 -40.34
C GLY A 483 -5.25 -154.54 -40.92
N VAL A 484 -4.43 -155.59 -40.82
CA VAL A 484 -4.74 -156.95 -41.26
C VAL A 484 -4.64 -157.88 -40.06
N GLY A 485 -5.63 -158.74 -39.87
CA GLY A 485 -5.65 -159.75 -38.82
C GLY A 485 -5.67 -161.15 -39.41
N ILE A 486 -4.88 -162.05 -38.82
CA ILE A 486 -4.81 -163.47 -39.17
C ILE A 486 -5.17 -164.28 -37.92
N SER A 487 -6.08 -165.24 -38.04
CA SER A 487 -6.51 -166.15 -36.97
C SER A 487 -6.24 -167.59 -37.40
N TRP A 488 -5.75 -168.44 -36.50
CA TRP A 488 -5.52 -169.87 -36.73
C TRP A 488 -6.19 -170.73 -35.67
#